data_AF-A0AAV5Q4F6-F1
#
_entry.id   AF-A0AAV5Q4F6-F1
#
_cell.length_a   1.000
_cell.length_b   1.000
_cell.length_c   1.000
_cell.angle_alpha   90.00
_cell.angle_beta   90.00
_cell.angle_gamma   90.00
#
_symmetry.space_group_name_H-M   'P 1'
#
loop_
_entity.id
_entity.type
_entity.pdbx_description
1 polymer ?
#
loop_
_entity_poly.entity_id
_entity_poly.type
_entity_poly.pdbx_seq_one_letter_code
_entity_poly.pdbx_strand_id
1 'polypeptide(L)'
;MRLALLSLVATVLAKNAAVYKNVDCDVEHWGQVLSLQDSILNLADDIGIAPFYNVQEADRLSSLSIGKCTNAETLYSANELIIVINGVENPQDFFNGGAEAVYEIDIVDDRQANKFKKFLNGISSKLSQLEKGNGFNLAKLSNEITLFTKNKATHLEKIWDRYFHDDEGTKVEKIWSELKQSLVGVSSNDNDDSAFILNKRSLNHINDESFIKELAQLDFFLNDKAESLIEGDKTFIYLDSLVAVYKKTGASATYEVCQRVMSELISDKLSHFNTKTTIIALPINQELMTLKQESAASAKSALGKRDNSAQVNLFKSVGAGCFKSEEACIDSTDSCSSHGVCLNNGGCWQCVCSATKENKSTTHWTGSSCEKIDYSSQFNLLFWTTLVLFAAIISGVKLMYGCGKEDLPGVLLAATIQTKKST
;
A
#
# COMPACT_ATOMS: atom_id res chain seq x y z
N MET A 1 -50.56 10.47 -0.90
CA MET A 1 -49.79 9.24 -1.20
C MET A 1 -48.33 9.65 -1.37
N ARG A 2 -47.53 9.57 -0.30
CA ARG A 2 -46.11 9.92 -0.31
C ARG A 2 -45.33 8.69 -0.75
N LEU A 3 -44.70 8.73 -1.93
CA LEU A 3 -43.72 7.70 -2.31
C LEU A 3 -42.45 7.95 -1.50
N ALA A 4 -42.11 7.01 -0.62
CA ALA A 4 -40.81 6.93 -0.01
C ALA A 4 -39.82 6.38 -1.05
N LEU A 5 -38.85 7.20 -1.44
CA LEU A 5 -37.65 6.74 -2.11
C LEU A 5 -36.81 5.97 -1.08
N LEU A 6 -36.86 4.63 -1.15
CA LEU A 6 -35.87 3.78 -0.51
C LEU A 6 -34.56 3.95 -1.28
N SER A 7 -33.62 4.70 -0.71
CA SER A 7 -32.24 4.70 -1.19
C SER A 7 -31.65 3.31 -0.93
N LEU A 8 -31.37 2.58 -1.99
CA LEU A 8 -30.62 1.33 -1.94
C LEU A 8 -29.16 1.68 -1.60
N VAL A 9 -28.83 1.72 -0.32
CA VAL A 9 -27.44 1.74 0.13
C VAL A 9 -26.87 0.39 -0.25
N ALA A 10 -26.02 0.35 -1.27
CA ALA A 10 -25.22 -0.83 -1.56
C ALA A 10 -24.27 -1.04 -0.39
N THR A 11 -24.65 -1.90 0.56
CA THR A 11 -23.74 -2.43 1.56
C THR A 11 -22.76 -3.32 0.83
N VAL A 12 -21.60 -2.77 0.46
CA VAL A 12 -20.44 -3.57 0.07
C VAL A 12 -20.05 -4.35 1.32
N LEU A 13 -20.29 -5.66 1.30
CA LEU A 13 -19.93 -6.58 2.41
C LEU A 13 -18.43 -6.43 2.70
N ALA A 14 -18.09 -6.13 3.95
CA ALA A 14 -16.73 -6.31 4.43
C ALA A 14 -16.38 -7.80 4.27
N LYS A 15 -15.21 -8.07 3.70
CA LYS A 15 -14.73 -9.45 3.54
C LYS A 15 -14.17 -9.93 4.88
N ASN A 16 -14.39 -11.20 5.21
CA ASN A 16 -13.87 -11.81 6.43
C ASN A 16 -12.33 -11.85 6.40
N ALA A 17 -11.69 -11.75 7.56
CA ALA A 17 -10.28 -12.14 7.70
C ALA A 17 -10.18 -13.66 7.90
N ALA A 18 -9.03 -14.25 7.65
CA ALA A 18 -8.80 -15.68 7.79
C ALA A 18 -7.58 -15.99 8.64
N VAL A 19 -7.66 -17.06 9.42
CA VAL A 19 -6.56 -17.55 10.27
C VAL A 19 -6.14 -18.93 9.81
N TYR A 20 -4.86 -19.09 9.51
CA TYR A 20 -4.22 -20.35 9.16
C TYR A 20 -3.22 -20.74 10.25
N LYS A 21 -3.02 -22.05 10.45
CA LYS A 21 -2.02 -22.57 11.38
C LYS A 21 -1.28 -23.74 10.74
N ASN A 22 0.03 -23.80 10.99
CA ASN A 22 0.88 -24.92 10.60
C ASN A 22 1.08 -25.85 11.81
N VAL A 23 0.02 -26.54 12.23
CA VAL A 23 0.11 -27.54 13.31
C VAL A 23 -0.69 -28.78 12.90
N ASP A 24 -0.05 -29.93 13.03
CA ASP A 24 -0.60 -31.25 12.69
C ASP A 24 -1.60 -31.69 13.76
N CYS A 25 -2.86 -31.30 13.61
CA CYS A 25 -3.89 -31.49 14.64
C CYS A 25 -5.19 -31.98 14.02
N ASP A 26 -5.88 -32.86 14.74
CA ASP A 26 -7.13 -33.46 14.29
C ASP A 26 -8.17 -32.39 13.92
N VAL A 27 -8.80 -32.65 12.78
CA VAL A 27 -9.49 -31.71 11.87
C VAL A 27 -10.90 -31.35 12.33
N GLU A 28 -11.25 -31.59 13.60
CA GLU A 28 -12.59 -31.25 14.05
C GLU A 28 -12.71 -29.71 14.11
N HIS A 29 -13.60 -29.14 13.28
CA HIS A 29 -14.07 -27.74 13.32
C HIS A 29 -13.31 -26.69 12.49
N TRP A 30 -12.59 -27.06 11.42
CA TRP A 30 -12.03 -26.06 10.48
C TRP A 30 -13.11 -25.39 9.62
N GLY A 31 -12.79 -24.24 9.02
CA GLY A 31 -13.70 -23.50 8.14
C GLY A 31 -14.88 -22.84 8.85
N GLN A 32 -14.81 -22.63 10.17
CA GLN A 32 -15.86 -21.93 10.91
C GLN A 32 -15.69 -20.41 10.85
N VAL A 33 -16.80 -19.68 10.83
CA VAL A 33 -16.82 -18.23 10.97
C VAL A 33 -17.04 -17.88 12.44
N LEU A 34 -16.10 -17.15 13.04
CA LEU A 34 -16.16 -16.68 14.42
C LEU A 34 -16.45 -15.18 14.48
N SER A 35 -17.10 -14.74 15.56
CA SER A 35 -17.26 -13.31 15.81
C SER A 35 -15.89 -12.68 16.08
N LEU A 36 -15.73 -11.38 15.77
CA LEU A 36 -14.50 -10.67 16.07
C LEU A 36 -14.05 -10.81 17.54
N GLN A 37 -15.00 -10.82 18.48
CA GLN A 37 -14.68 -10.93 19.90
C GLN A 37 -14.17 -12.32 20.25
N ASP A 38 -14.82 -13.38 19.76
CA ASP A 38 -14.38 -14.77 19.95
C ASP A 38 -13.01 -15.01 19.32
N SER A 39 -12.74 -14.47 18.12
CA SER A 39 -11.44 -14.56 17.46
C SER A 39 -10.34 -13.84 18.26
N ILE A 40 -10.62 -12.66 18.81
CA ILE A 40 -9.67 -11.94 19.67
C ILE A 40 -9.33 -12.78 20.91
N LEU A 41 -10.32 -13.39 21.55
CA LEU A 41 -10.10 -14.21 22.74
C LEU A 41 -9.35 -15.51 22.40
N ASN A 42 -9.68 -16.16 21.29
CA ASN A 42 -8.99 -17.34 20.79
C ASN A 42 -7.50 -17.04 20.53
N LEU A 43 -7.21 -16.00 19.74
CA LEU A 43 -5.83 -15.56 19.44
C LEU A 43 -5.09 -15.08 20.69
N ALA A 44 -5.77 -14.39 21.61
CA ALA A 44 -5.15 -13.91 22.84
C ALA A 44 -4.65 -15.08 23.70
N ASP A 45 -5.43 -16.15 23.80
CA ASP A 45 -5.03 -17.35 24.50
C ASP A 45 -3.88 -18.07 23.78
N ASP A 46 -3.99 -18.25 22.45
CA ASP A 46 -2.96 -18.92 21.65
C ASP A 46 -1.58 -18.26 21.75
N ILE A 47 -1.56 -16.93 21.74
CA ILE A 47 -0.33 -16.12 21.75
C ILE A 47 0.21 -15.92 23.19
N GLY A 48 -0.59 -16.24 24.21
CA GLY A 48 -0.21 -16.12 25.62
C GLY A 48 -0.44 -14.73 26.23
N ILE A 49 -1.43 -13.98 25.71
CA ILE A 49 -1.87 -12.68 26.25
C ILE A 49 -3.30 -12.70 26.80
N ALA A 50 -3.87 -13.89 27.03
CA ALA A 50 -5.19 -14.08 27.66
C ALA A 50 -5.42 -13.27 28.95
N PRO A 51 -4.43 -13.05 29.86
CA PRO A 51 -4.66 -12.28 31.08
C PRO A 51 -5.14 -10.83 30.88
N PHE A 52 -5.01 -10.27 29.68
CA PHE A 52 -5.52 -8.94 29.35
C PHE A 52 -6.99 -8.90 28.90
N TYR A 53 -7.65 -10.05 28.82
CA TYR A 53 -9.00 -10.16 28.29
C TYR A 53 -9.91 -10.94 29.24
N ASN A 54 -11.19 -10.62 29.21
CA ASN A 54 -12.18 -11.31 30.00
C ASN A 54 -12.85 -12.40 29.17
N VAL A 55 -12.64 -13.67 29.56
CA VAL A 55 -13.23 -14.84 28.90
C VAL A 55 -14.77 -14.81 28.93
N GLN A 56 -15.37 -14.11 29.90
CA GLN A 56 -16.82 -13.94 29.98
C GLN A 56 -17.40 -13.08 28.84
N GLU A 57 -16.57 -12.37 28.09
CA GLU A 57 -16.98 -11.63 26.89
C GLU A 57 -17.07 -12.53 25.65
N ALA A 58 -16.78 -13.82 25.75
CA ALA A 58 -16.97 -14.76 24.64
C ALA A 58 -18.45 -14.94 24.32
N ASP A 59 -18.80 -14.82 23.04
CA ASP A 59 -20.14 -15.14 22.54
C ASP A 59 -20.37 -16.66 22.63
N ARG A 60 -19.34 -17.45 22.31
CA ARG A 60 -19.37 -18.91 22.40
C ARG A 60 -18.06 -19.44 22.98
N LEU A 61 -18.13 -20.09 24.14
CA LEU A 61 -16.94 -20.68 24.79
C LEU A 61 -16.27 -21.77 23.95
N SER A 62 -17.03 -22.50 23.12
CA SER A 62 -16.48 -23.50 22.19
C SER A 62 -15.57 -22.88 21.12
N SER A 63 -15.73 -21.59 20.82
CA SER A 63 -14.85 -20.87 19.88
C SER A 63 -13.41 -20.81 20.40
N LEU A 64 -13.21 -20.86 21.72
CA LEU A 64 -11.90 -20.79 22.34
C LEU A 64 -11.07 -22.06 22.16
N SER A 65 -11.69 -23.20 21.85
CA SER A 65 -10.95 -24.45 21.56
C SER A 65 -10.61 -24.65 20.09
N ILE A 66 -11.17 -23.82 19.19
CA ILE A 66 -10.96 -23.98 17.75
C ILE A 66 -9.49 -23.74 17.40
N GLY A 67 -8.91 -24.66 16.64
CA GLY A 67 -7.52 -24.60 16.21
C GLY A 67 -6.50 -24.81 17.33
N LYS A 68 -6.91 -25.39 18.47
CA LYS A 68 -6.01 -25.78 19.57
C LYS A 68 -5.81 -27.28 19.59
N CYS A 69 -4.57 -27.69 19.76
CA CYS A 69 -4.16 -29.08 19.70
C CYS A 69 -4.00 -29.63 21.11
N THR A 70 -4.70 -30.73 21.42
CA THR A 70 -4.72 -31.36 22.75
C THR A 70 -3.44 -32.12 23.10
N ASN A 71 -2.60 -32.47 22.12
CA ASN A 71 -1.31 -33.14 22.35
C ASN A 71 -0.22 -32.11 22.65
N ALA A 72 -0.41 -31.35 23.73
CA ALA A 72 0.37 -30.16 24.09
C ALA A 72 1.57 -30.45 25.01
N GLU A 73 2.03 -31.69 25.17
CA GLU A 73 3.19 -31.96 26.05
C GLU A 73 4.55 -31.59 25.41
N THR A 74 4.61 -31.42 24.08
CA THR A 74 5.83 -31.04 23.35
C THR A 74 5.84 -29.61 22.79
N LEU A 75 4.76 -28.82 22.99
CA LEU A 75 4.61 -27.48 22.36
C LEU A 75 4.86 -26.29 23.30
N TYR A 76 5.02 -26.49 24.60
CA TYR A 76 5.29 -25.38 25.54
C TYR A 76 6.68 -24.76 25.39
N SER A 77 7.54 -25.37 24.55
CA SER A 77 8.90 -24.92 24.32
C SER A 77 9.18 -24.62 22.84
N ALA A 78 8.28 -24.95 21.91
CA ALA A 78 8.48 -24.64 20.51
C ALA A 78 8.44 -23.13 20.25
N ASN A 79 9.31 -22.68 19.34
CA ASN A 79 9.29 -21.29 18.85
C ASN A 79 7.95 -21.01 18.19
N GLU A 80 7.45 -19.80 18.38
CA GLU A 80 6.17 -19.38 17.81
C GLU A 80 6.38 -18.27 16.78
N LEU A 81 5.79 -18.45 15.59
CA LEU A 81 5.83 -17.48 14.50
C LEU A 81 4.42 -16.98 14.23
N ILE A 82 4.24 -15.66 14.29
CA ILE A 82 2.97 -15.00 13.97
C ILE A 82 3.21 -14.10 12.77
N ILE A 83 2.53 -14.39 11.66
CA ILE A 83 2.57 -13.59 10.43
C ILE A 83 1.21 -12.93 10.23
N VAL A 84 1.17 -11.61 10.14
CA VAL A 84 -0.03 -10.84 9.81
C VAL A 84 0.15 -10.28 8.40
N ILE A 85 -0.77 -10.61 7.50
CA ILE A 85 -0.73 -10.19 6.10
C ILE A 85 -1.91 -9.26 5.86
N ASN A 86 -1.66 -8.01 5.50
CA ASN A 86 -2.69 -7.01 5.30
C ASN A 86 -2.87 -6.67 3.83
N GLY A 87 -4.12 -6.46 3.42
CA GLY A 87 -4.45 -6.12 2.04
C GLY A 87 -4.55 -7.33 1.13
N VAL A 88 -5.07 -8.44 1.64
CA VAL A 88 -5.42 -9.63 0.85
C VAL A 88 -6.82 -9.44 0.25
N GLU A 89 -7.01 -9.84 -1.00
CA GLU A 89 -8.28 -9.68 -1.69
C GLU A 89 -9.34 -10.66 -1.19
N ASN A 90 -9.00 -11.94 -1.07
CA ASN A 90 -9.87 -12.99 -0.55
C ASN A 90 -9.09 -13.73 0.56
N PRO A 91 -9.16 -13.28 1.81
CA PRO A 91 -8.34 -13.84 2.89
C PRO A 91 -8.51 -15.35 3.09
N GLN A 92 -9.73 -15.88 2.92
CA GLN A 92 -10.05 -17.30 3.05
C GLN A 92 -9.37 -18.21 2.00
N ASP A 93 -9.02 -17.65 0.84
CA ASP A 93 -8.46 -18.35 -0.31
C ASP A 93 -6.99 -17.95 -0.54
N PHE A 94 -6.32 -17.37 0.46
CA PHE A 94 -4.99 -16.79 0.31
C PHE A 94 -3.95 -17.78 -0.25
N PHE A 95 -4.02 -19.05 0.16
CA PHE A 95 -3.13 -20.11 -0.32
C PHE A 95 -3.64 -20.87 -1.56
N ASN A 96 -4.66 -20.35 -2.26
CA ASN A 96 -5.20 -20.93 -3.50
C ASN A 96 -5.46 -22.45 -3.42
N GLY A 97 -6.00 -22.94 -2.30
CA GLY A 97 -6.30 -24.36 -2.08
C GLY A 97 -5.15 -25.21 -1.52
N GLY A 98 -3.94 -24.64 -1.37
CA GLY A 98 -2.81 -25.33 -0.73
C GLY A 98 -2.93 -25.49 0.78
N ALA A 99 -3.74 -24.65 1.43
CA ALA A 99 -4.07 -24.75 2.85
C ALA A 99 -5.48 -24.20 3.12
N GLU A 100 -6.21 -24.84 4.02
CA GLU A 100 -7.54 -24.40 4.46
C GLU A 100 -7.42 -23.50 5.70
N ALA A 101 -8.29 -22.48 5.78
CA ALA A 101 -8.35 -21.63 6.96
C ALA A 101 -8.92 -22.41 8.15
N VAL A 102 -8.24 -22.31 9.29
CA VAL A 102 -8.71 -22.91 10.55
C VAL A 102 -10.02 -22.27 10.97
N TYR A 103 -10.12 -20.95 10.85
CA TYR A 103 -11.37 -20.21 10.99
C TYR A 103 -11.29 -18.85 10.27
N GLU A 104 -12.46 -18.31 9.98
CA GLU A 104 -12.67 -16.96 9.50
C GLU A 104 -13.12 -16.04 10.65
N ILE A 105 -12.83 -14.75 10.50
CA ILE A 105 -13.22 -13.70 11.44
C ILE A 105 -14.27 -12.85 10.76
N ASP A 106 -15.48 -12.85 11.31
CA ASP A 106 -16.59 -12.00 10.89
C ASP A 106 -16.28 -10.54 11.23
N ILE A 107 -15.88 -9.78 10.21
CA ILE A 107 -15.59 -8.35 10.32
C ILE A 107 -16.66 -7.63 9.53
N VAL A 108 -17.63 -7.05 10.24
CA VAL A 108 -18.82 -6.46 9.60
C VAL A 108 -18.59 -5.03 9.10
N ASP A 109 -17.69 -4.26 9.75
CA ASP A 109 -17.45 -2.85 9.44
C ASP A 109 -16.00 -2.39 9.71
N ASP A 110 -15.65 -1.19 9.26
CA ASP A 110 -14.33 -0.60 9.47
C ASP A 110 -14.00 -0.37 10.95
N ARG A 111 -14.99 -0.22 11.84
CA ARG A 111 -14.75 -0.07 13.28
C ARG A 111 -14.25 -1.38 13.87
N GLN A 112 -14.86 -2.49 13.47
CA GLN A 112 -14.43 -3.84 13.80
C GLN A 112 -13.04 -4.14 13.22
N ALA A 113 -12.80 -3.80 11.94
CA ALA A 113 -11.48 -3.94 11.34
C ALA A 113 -10.40 -3.15 12.11
N ASN A 114 -10.70 -1.90 12.47
CA ASN A 114 -9.80 -1.06 13.26
C ASN A 114 -9.60 -1.59 14.69
N LYS A 115 -10.64 -2.13 15.34
CA LYS A 115 -10.52 -2.80 16.65
C LYS A 115 -9.59 -3.99 16.55
N PHE A 116 -9.72 -4.80 15.49
CA PHE A 116 -8.85 -5.96 15.27
C PHE A 116 -7.40 -5.55 14.99
N LYS A 117 -7.18 -4.55 14.14
CA LYS A 117 -5.83 -4.00 13.89
C LYS A 117 -5.17 -3.47 15.16
N LYS A 118 -5.93 -2.79 16.03
CA LYS A 118 -5.44 -2.36 17.36
C LYS A 118 -5.09 -3.53 18.27
N PHE A 119 -5.88 -4.61 18.23
CA PHE A 119 -5.55 -5.85 18.94
C PHE A 119 -4.19 -6.39 18.48
N LEU A 120 -4.02 -6.60 17.16
CA LEU A 120 -2.79 -7.14 16.57
C LEU A 120 -1.57 -6.29 16.93
N ASN A 121 -1.63 -4.98 16.65
CA ASN A 121 -0.52 -4.06 16.94
C ASN A 121 -0.20 -3.94 18.45
N GLY A 122 -1.14 -4.30 19.32
CA GLY A 122 -0.96 -4.27 20.77
C GLY A 122 -0.29 -5.52 21.35
N ILE A 123 -0.16 -6.61 20.58
CA ILE A 123 0.31 -7.92 21.08
C ILE A 123 1.70 -7.82 21.72
N SER A 124 2.69 -7.29 20.99
CA SER A 124 4.08 -7.20 21.45
C SER A 124 4.23 -6.39 22.75
N SER A 125 3.46 -5.30 22.87
CA SER A 125 3.44 -4.46 24.07
C SER A 125 2.85 -5.18 25.28
N LYS A 126 1.82 -6.00 25.09
CA LYS A 126 1.16 -6.79 26.14
C LYS A 126 2.07 -7.93 26.61
N LEU A 127 2.72 -8.64 25.69
CA LEU A 127 3.72 -9.65 26.02
C LEU A 127 4.87 -9.06 26.85
N SER A 128 5.37 -7.89 26.46
CA SER A 128 6.42 -7.20 27.20
C SER A 128 6.01 -6.80 28.62
N GLN A 129 4.73 -6.49 28.83
CA GLN A 129 4.20 -6.18 30.16
C GLN A 129 4.12 -7.43 31.03
N LEU A 130 3.74 -8.59 30.48
CA LEU A 130 3.65 -9.86 31.21
C LEU A 130 5.02 -10.37 31.62
N GLU A 131 6.00 -10.32 30.72
CA GLU A 131 7.35 -10.84 30.99
C GLU A 131 8.29 -9.80 31.61
N LYS A 132 7.73 -8.68 32.10
CA LYS A 132 8.51 -7.62 32.74
C LYS A 132 9.20 -8.16 34.00
N GLY A 133 10.50 -8.44 33.91
CA GLY A 133 11.31 -9.00 34.99
C GLY A 133 11.74 -10.46 34.77
N ASN A 134 11.21 -11.14 33.75
CA ASN A 134 11.56 -12.52 33.40
C ASN A 134 12.72 -12.62 32.39
N GLY A 135 13.38 -11.49 32.09
CA GLY A 135 14.53 -11.42 31.18
C GLY A 135 14.19 -11.37 29.69
N PHE A 136 12.91 -11.38 29.31
CA PHE A 136 12.51 -11.18 27.91
C PHE A 136 12.67 -9.72 27.47
N ASN A 137 13.06 -9.55 26.22
CA ASN A 137 13.16 -8.26 25.53
C ASN A 137 12.52 -8.33 24.15
N LEU A 138 11.91 -7.21 23.73
CA LEU A 138 11.57 -6.98 22.33
C LEU A 138 12.81 -6.51 21.58
N ALA A 139 13.20 -7.25 20.56
CA ALA A 139 14.23 -6.87 19.59
C ALA A 139 13.56 -6.59 18.24
N LYS A 140 13.64 -5.34 17.78
CA LYS A 140 13.04 -4.91 16.51
C LYS A 140 14.09 -5.06 15.41
N LEU A 141 13.89 -5.99 14.48
CA LEU A 141 14.79 -6.19 13.34
C LEU A 141 14.46 -5.20 12.21
N SER A 142 13.18 -5.04 11.89
CA SER A 142 12.68 -4.09 10.90
C SER A 142 11.37 -3.47 11.36
N ASN A 143 10.72 -2.66 10.51
CA ASN A 143 9.38 -2.16 10.84
C ASN A 143 8.34 -3.29 10.86
N GLU A 144 8.61 -4.34 10.10
CA GLU A 144 7.76 -5.47 9.85
C GLU A 144 8.05 -6.62 10.84
N ILE A 145 9.32 -6.83 11.23
CA ILE A 145 9.75 -8.00 11.99
C ILE A 145 10.21 -7.62 13.40
N THR A 146 9.54 -8.19 14.40
CA THR A 146 9.83 -8.02 15.83
C THR A 146 10.00 -9.37 16.51
N LEU A 147 11.09 -9.52 17.24
CA LEU A 147 11.42 -10.69 18.04
C LEU A 147 11.09 -10.43 19.51
N PHE A 148 10.59 -11.45 20.19
CA PHE A 148 10.40 -11.48 21.62
C PHE A 148 11.19 -12.67 22.18
N THR A 149 12.31 -12.36 22.83
CA THR A 149 13.33 -13.36 23.20
C THR A 149 13.96 -13.03 24.56
N LYS A 150 14.46 -14.04 25.27
CA LYS A 150 15.20 -13.88 26.54
C LYS A 150 16.64 -13.38 26.35
N ASN A 151 17.22 -13.58 25.16
CA ASN A 151 18.57 -13.16 24.90
C ASN A 151 18.56 -11.80 24.19
N LYS A 152 19.63 -11.01 24.38
CA LYS A 152 19.83 -9.87 23.49
C LYS A 152 20.08 -10.44 22.10
N ALA A 153 19.16 -10.22 21.17
CA ALA A 153 19.24 -10.64 19.76
C ALA A 153 20.40 -9.98 18.99
N THR A 154 21.36 -9.39 19.70
CA THR A 154 22.56 -8.67 19.24
C THR A 154 23.28 -9.31 18.05
N HIS A 155 23.32 -10.64 17.95
CA HIS A 155 23.94 -11.30 16.79
C HIS A 155 23.06 -11.20 15.54
N LEU A 156 21.77 -11.50 15.69
CA LEU A 156 20.79 -11.42 14.62
C LEU A 156 20.57 -9.97 14.17
N GLU A 157 20.47 -9.03 15.11
CA GLU A 157 20.41 -7.58 14.82
C GLU A 157 21.62 -7.12 13.99
N LYS A 158 22.84 -7.50 14.37
CA LYS A 158 24.06 -7.14 13.61
C LYS A 158 24.09 -7.74 12.20
N ILE A 159 23.61 -8.97 12.04
CA ILE A 159 23.50 -9.58 10.71
C ILE A 159 22.44 -8.82 9.92
N TRP A 160 21.28 -8.57 10.51
CA TRP A 160 20.19 -7.85 9.89
C TRP A 160 20.62 -6.47 9.38
N ASP A 161 21.31 -5.71 10.22
CA ASP A 161 21.83 -4.39 9.88
C ASP A 161 22.75 -4.43 8.65
N ARG A 162 23.60 -5.47 8.54
CA ARG A 162 24.49 -5.65 7.40
C ARG A 162 23.75 -5.84 6.08
N TYR A 163 22.57 -6.45 6.10
CA TYR A 163 21.81 -6.76 4.89
C TYR A 163 20.77 -5.69 4.53
N PHE A 164 20.16 -5.05 5.53
CA PHE A 164 18.98 -4.21 5.33
C PHE A 164 19.09 -2.76 5.81
N HIS A 165 20.11 -2.40 6.58
CA HIS A 165 20.34 -1.02 7.06
C HIS A 165 21.59 -0.36 6.46
N ASP A 166 22.42 -1.12 5.76
CA ASP A 166 23.54 -0.58 4.99
C ASP A 166 23.00 0.08 3.71
N ASP A 167 23.46 1.29 3.37
CA ASP A 167 22.97 2.12 2.24
C ASP A 167 23.21 1.48 0.85
N GLU A 168 23.81 0.29 0.81
CA GLU A 168 23.99 -0.52 -0.40
C GLU A 168 22.71 -1.29 -0.74
N GLY A 169 21.81 -0.67 -1.52
CA GLY A 169 20.60 -1.32 -2.07
C GLY A 169 20.85 -2.61 -2.89
N THR A 170 22.11 -2.90 -3.23
CA THR A 170 22.55 -4.07 -3.99
C THR A 170 22.23 -5.41 -3.31
N LYS A 171 22.16 -5.46 -1.97
CA LYS A 171 21.90 -6.71 -1.23
C LYS A 171 20.44 -7.14 -1.31
N VAL A 172 19.51 -6.21 -1.16
CA VAL A 172 18.07 -6.46 -1.30
C VAL A 172 17.75 -6.90 -2.73
N GLU A 173 18.34 -6.22 -3.72
CA GLU A 173 18.20 -6.61 -5.13
C GLU A 173 18.72 -8.02 -5.40
N LYS A 174 19.83 -8.41 -4.78
CA LYS A 174 20.38 -9.77 -4.89
C LYS A 174 19.43 -10.81 -4.31
N ILE A 175 18.94 -10.61 -3.07
CA ILE A 175 17.97 -11.51 -2.43
C ILE A 175 16.71 -11.62 -3.29
N TRP A 176 16.19 -10.49 -3.77
CA TRP A 176 15.03 -10.47 -4.65
C TRP A 176 15.26 -11.23 -5.96
N SER A 177 16.45 -11.10 -6.55
CA SER A 177 16.81 -11.84 -7.76
C SER A 177 16.90 -13.34 -7.53
N GLU A 178 17.46 -13.77 -6.41
CA GLU A 178 17.54 -15.19 -6.00
C GLU A 178 16.14 -15.75 -5.74
N LEU A 179 15.30 -15.00 -5.02
CA LEU A 179 13.90 -15.34 -4.76
C LEU A 179 13.09 -15.48 -6.06
N LYS A 180 13.25 -14.55 -7.00
CA LYS A 180 12.62 -14.68 -8.31
C LYS A 180 13.05 -15.94 -9.06
N GLN A 181 14.28 -16.42 -8.85
CA GLN A 181 14.73 -17.65 -9.49
C GLN A 181 14.16 -18.90 -8.82
N SER A 182 14.02 -18.91 -7.49
CA SER A 182 13.40 -20.06 -6.79
C SER A 182 11.91 -20.18 -7.09
N LEU A 183 11.22 -19.07 -7.30
CA LEU A 183 9.79 -19.05 -7.65
C LEU A 183 9.49 -19.38 -9.12
N VAL A 184 10.49 -19.28 -10.02
CA VAL A 184 10.32 -19.62 -11.43
C VAL A 184 10.48 -21.12 -11.61
N GLY A 185 9.39 -21.79 -11.97
CA GLY A 185 9.39 -23.23 -12.27
C GLY A 185 8.92 -24.12 -11.13
N VAL A 186 8.26 -23.56 -10.09
CA VAL A 186 7.46 -24.37 -9.18
C VAL A 186 6.30 -24.98 -9.98
N SER A 187 6.49 -26.25 -10.34
CA SER A 187 5.49 -27.12 -10.92
C SER A 187 5.01 -28.03 -9.80
N SER A 188 3.79 -27.84 -9.32
CA SER A 188 3.08 -28.89 -8.61
C SER A 188 2.93 -30.07 -9.59
N ASN A 189 3.51 -31.21 -9.27
CA ASN A 189 3.46 -32.39 -10.14
C ASN A 189 2.03 -32.90 -10.35
N ASP A 190 1.78 -33.25 -11.63
CA ASP A 190 0.86 -34.23 -12.20
C ASP A 190 -0.67 -34.03 -12.08
N ASN A 191 -1.27 -33.69 -13.23
CA ASN A 191 -2.67 -33.83 -13.66
C ASN A 191 -3.70 -32.77 -13.26
N ASP A 192 -3.29 -31.59 -12.79
CA ASP A 192 -4.25 -30.49 -12.62
C ASP A 192 -3.93 -29.33 -13.56
N ASP A 193 -4.83 -29.08 -14.52
CA ASP A 193 -4.77 -27.98 -15.50
C ASP A 193 -4.89 -26.58 -14.83
N SER A 194 -4.86 -26.52 -13.49
CA SER A 194 -5.02 -25.33 -12.65
C SER A 194 -3.70 -24.74 -12.12
N ALA A 195 -2.54 -25.36 -12.39
CA ALA A 195 -1.25 -24.88 -11.92
C ALA A 195 -0.83 -23.59 -12.65
N PHE A 196 -1.08 -22.43 -12.03
CA PHE A 196 -0.61 -21.13 -12.52
C PHE A 196 0.91 -21.04 -12.36
N ILE A 197 1.65 -21.33 -13.43
CA ILE A 197 3.10 -21.13 -13.48
C ILE A 197 3.40 -19.64 -13.35
N LEU A 198 4.08 -19.23 -12.28
CA LEU A 198 4.62 -17.88 -12.15
C LEU A 198 5.63 -17.63 -13.27
N ASN A 199 5.18 -16.96 -14.34
CA ASN A 199 6.03 -16.64 -15.47
C ASN A 199 7.06 -15.59 -15.06
N LYS A 200 8.33 -15.81 -15.43
CA LYS A 200 9.44 -14.86 -15.27
C LYS A 200 9.09 -13.45 -15.74
N ARG A 201 8.29 -13.30 -16.79
CA ARG A 201 7.80 -12.00 -17.27
C ARG A 201 6.95 -11.29 -16.21
N SER A 202 5.98 -11.98 -15.60
CA SER A 202 5.11 -11.44 -14.55
C SER A 202 5.90 -10.97 -13.33
N LEU A 203 6.90 -11.74 -12.91
CA LEU A 203 7.78 -11.39 -11.78
C LEU A 203 8.64 -10.15 -12.07
N ASN A 204 9.04 -9.94 -13.33
CA ASN A 204 9.80 -8.76 -13.73
C ASN A 204 8.97 -7.46 -13.72
N HIS A 205 7.64 -7.57 -13.71
CA HIS A 205 6.75 -6.40 -13.60
C HIS A 205 6.54 -5.94 -12.15
N ILE A 206 7.01 -6.71 -11.16
CA ILE A 206 7.01 -6.30 -9.76
C ILE A 206 8.17 -5.33 -9.54
N ASN A 207 7.85 -4.05 -9.39
CA ASN A 207 8.80 -2.96 -9.16
C ASN A 207 8.47 -2.13 -7.90
N ASP A 208 7.50 -2.57 -7.11
CA ASP A 208 7.14 -1.88 -5.87
C ASP A 208 8.23 -2.09 -4.81
N GLU A 209 8.91 -1.00 -4.44
CA GLU A 209 10.04 -1.03 -3.49
C GLU A 209 9.64 -1.61 -2.12
N SER A 210 8.46 -1.27 -1.62
CA SER A 210 7.99 -1.75 -0.31
C SER A 210 7.73 -3.25 -0.35
N PHE A 211 7.08 -3.74 -1.40
CA PHE A 211 6.87 -5.17 -1.62
C PHE A 211 8.18 -5.94 -1.74
N ILE A 212 9.10 -5.46 -2.59
CA ILE A 212 10.40 -6.12 -2.80
C ILE A 212 11.18 -6.21 -1.49
N LYS A 213 11.25 -5.11 -0.73
CA LYS A 213 11.98 -5.05 0.55
C LYS A 213 11.37 -5.99 1.59
N GLU A 214 10.04 -5.95 1.74
CA GLU A 214 9.31 -6.76 2.71
C GLU A 214 9.46 -8.26 2.41
N LEU A 215 9.32 -8.66 1.14
CA LEU A 215 9.49 -10.06 0.74
C LEU A 215 10.93 -10.57 0.86
N ALA A 216 11.92 -9.72 0.54
CA ALA A 216 13.32 -10.06 0.74
C ALA A 216 13.66 -10.25 2.23
N GLN A 217 13.11 -9.43 3.11
CA GLN A 217 13.26 -9.59 4.56
C GLN A 217 12.60 -10.87 5.07
N LEU A 218 11.40 -11.18 4.58
CA LEU A 218 10.68 -12.40 4.94
C LEU A 218 11.46 -13.65 4.50
N ASP A 219 11.88 -13.70 3.23
CA ASP A 219 12.67 -14.81 2.70
C ASP A 219 13.98 -14.99 3.47
N PHE A 220 14.71 -13.91 3.71
CA PHE A 220 15.96 -13.96 4.49
C PHE A 220 15.73 -14.47 5.92
N PHE A 221 14.67 -14.01 6.58
CA PHE A 221 14.34 -14.44 7.93
C PHE A 221 14.01 -15.94 7.97
N LEU A 222 13.13 -16.40 7.08
CA LEU A 222 12.64 -17.77 7.04
C LEU A 222 13.69 -18.78 6.56
N ASN A 223 14.58 -18.41 5.63
CA ASN A 223 15.63 -19.29 5.13
C ASN A 223 16.80 -19.45 6.11
N ASP A 224 17.36 -18.33 6.57
CA ASP A 224 18.75 -18.35 7.03
C ASP A 224 18.89 -18.28 8.55
N LYS A 225 17.85 -17.87 9.28
CA LYS A 225 18.02 -17.42 10.68
C LYS A 225 16.94 -17.87 11.64
N ALA A 226 15.84 -18.39 11.15
CA ALA A 226 14.79 -18.88 12.00
C ALA A 226 15.20 -20.18 12.76
N GLU A 227 16.23 -20.89 12.28
CA GLU A 227 16.91 -21.97 13.02
C GLU A 227 17.78 -21.49 14.19
N SER A 228 18.14 -20.20 14.24
CA SER A 228 18.90 -19.60 15.34
C SER A 228 18.02 -19.09 16.49
N LEU A 229 16.69 -19.22 16.35
CA LEU A 229 15.73 -18.89 17.39
C LEU A 229 15.86 -19.88 18.54
N ILE A 230 15.97 -19.35 19.75
CA ILE A 230 16.11 -20.15 20.96
C ILE A 230 14.73 -20.65 21.36
N GLU A 231 14.66 -21.89 21.84
CA GLU A 231 13.46 -22.52 22.38
C GLU A 231 12.63 -21.57 23.25
N GLY A 232 11.40 -21.28 22.81
CA GLY A 232 10.45 -20.37 23.47
C GLY A 232 10.44 -18.93 22.96
N ASP A 233 11.24 -18.59 21.94
CA ASP A 233 11.20 -17.30 21.28
C ASP A 233 9.89 -17.13 20.48
N LYS A 234 9.33 -15.92 20.50
CA LYS A 234 8.16 -15.55 19.67
C LYS A 234 8.55 -14.51 18.64
N THR A 235 8.18 -14.73 17.39
CA THR A 235 8.42 -13.79 16.29
C THR A 235 7.11 -13.25 15.76
N PHE A 236 7.05 -11.93 15.58
CA PHE A 236 5.93 -11.23 14.97
C PHE A 236 6.38 -10.60 13.66
N ILE A 237 5.67 -10.91 12.57
CA ILE A 237 5.91 -10.37 11.25
C ILE A 237 4.63 -9.69 10.77
N TYR A 238 4.69 -8.39 10.45
CA TYR A 238 3.58 -7.59 9.94
C TYR A 238 3.88 -7.16 8.51
N LEU A 239 3.10 -7.69 7.57
CA LEU A 239 3.25 -7.50 6.13
C LEU A 239 2.15 -6.56 5.62
N ASP A 240 2.52 -5.36 5.18
CA ASP A 240 1.60 -4.31 4.73
C ASP A 240 1.79 -3.95 3.25
N SER A 241 2.80 -4.53 2.59
CA SER A 241 3.18 -4.19 1.22
C SER A 241 2.07 -4.41 0.19
N LEU A 242 1.20 -5.41 0.36
CA LEU A 242 0.06 -5.63 -0.54
C LEU A 242 -0.93 -4.46 -0.53
N VAL A 243 -1.11 -3.78 0.62
CA VAL A 243 -1.90 -2.54 0.69
C VAL A 243 -1.22 -1.43 -0.09
N ALA A 244 0.12 -1.32 -0.05
CA ALA A 244 0.87 -0.32 -0.79
C ALA A 244 0.79 -0.55 -2.30
N VAL A 245 0.90 -1.81 -2.75
CA VAL A 245 0.71 -2.20 -4.15
C VAL A 245 -0.72 -1.87 -4.59
N TYR A 246 -1.74 -2.31 -3.83
CA TYR A 246 -3.13 -2.04 -4.14
C TYR A 246 -3.44 -0.53 -4.21
N LYS A 247 -2.86 0.28 -3.33
CA LYS A 247 -2.98 1.75 -3.38
C LYS A 247 -2.52 2.34 -4.71
N LYS A 248 -1.45 1.78 -5.29
CA LYS A 248 -0.82 2.26 -6.52
C LYS A 248 -1.51 1.71 -7.78
N THR A 249 -1.87 0.42 -7.78
CA THR A 249 -2.35 -0.28 -8.98
C THR A 249 -3.85 -0.58 -8.95
N GLY A 250 -4.46 -0.67 -7.77
CA GLY A 250 -5.78 -1.27 -7.55
C GLY A 250 -5.77 -2.78 -7.75
N ALA A 251 -6.96 -3.37 -7.91
CA ALA A 251 -7.15 -4.76 -8.31
C ALA A 251 -6.67 -4.94 -9.76
N SER A 252 -5.36 -5.18 -9.92
CA SER A 252 -4.68 -5.37 -11.20
C SER A 252 -4.00 -6.73 -11.23
N ALA A 253 -3.61 -7.18 -12.43
CA ALA A 253 -2.82 -8.39 -12.59
C ALA A 253 -1.52 -8.36 -11.77
N THR A 254 -0.86 -7.20 -11.66
CA THR A 254 0.33 -7.04 -10.81
C THR A 254 0.03 -7.31 -9.34
N TYR A 255 -1.08 -6.80 -8.83
CA TYR A 255 -1.49 -7.01 -7.45
C TYR A 255 -1.84 -8.48 -7.18
N GLU A 256 -2.56 -9.15 -8.10
CA GLU A 256 -2.80 -10.60 -8.01
C GLU A 256 -1.51 -11.41 -8.01
N VAL A 257 -0.55 -11.07 -8.89
CA VAL A 257 0.76 -11.73 -8.92
C VAL A 257 1.51 -11.52 -7.60
N CYS A 258 1.47 -10.31 -7.02
CA CYS A 258 2.09 -10.04 -5.72
C CYS A 258 1.49 -10.91 -4.60
N GLN A 259 0.16 -11.06 -4.57
CA GLN A 259 -0.52 -11.95 -3.61
C GLN A 259 -0.04 -13.40 -3.76
N ARG A 260 0.00 -13.92 -4.99
CA ARG A 260 0.46 -15.30 -5.27
C ARG A 260 1.93 -15.52 -4.92
N VAL A 261 2.79 -14.57 -5.24
CA VAL A 261 4.22 -14.64 -4.90
C VAL A 261 4.41 -14.72 -3.39
N MET A 262 3.67 -13.91 -2.63
CA MET A 262 3.73 -13.95 -1.17
C MET A 262 3.17 -15.26 -0.60
N SER A 263 2.04 -15.75 -1.12
CA SER A 263 1.46 -17.02 -0.67
C SER A 263 2.41 -18.18 -0.94
N GLU A 264 3.03 -18.22 -2.12
CA GLU A 264 3.95 -19.28 -2.52
C GLU A 264 5.20 -19.30 -1.66
N LEU A 265 5.81 -18.12 -1.43
CA LEU A 265 6.97 -18.00 -0.54
C LEU A 265 6.65 -18.53 0.85
N ILE A 266 5.53 -18.10 1.44
CA ILE A 266 5.16 -18.52 2.79
C ILE A 266 4.89 -20.02 2.83
N SER A 267 4.17 -20.56 1.84
CA SER A 267 3.86 -21.99 1.77
C SER A 267 5.13 -22.85 1.62
N ASP A 268 6.02 -22.49 0.69
CA ASP A 268 7.30 -23.17 0.46
C ASP A 268 8.15 -23.20 1.73
N LYS A 269 8.37 -22.02 2.34
CA LYS A 269 9.26 -21.92 3.51
C LYS A 269 8.69 -22.59 4.75
N LEU A 270 7.39 -22.46 5.00
CA LEU A 270 6.80 -23.03 6.21
C LEU A 270 6.72 -24.56 6.18
N SER A 271 6.70 -25.19 5.00
CA SER A 271 6.74 -26.65 4.87
C SER A 271 8.02 -27.26 5.48
N HIS A 272 9.11 -26.49 5.50
CA HIS A 272 10.40 -26.89 6.06
C HIS A 272 10.66 -26.28 7.44
N PHE A 273 9.74 -25.47 7.96
CA PHE A 273 9.96 -24.67 9.16
C PHE A 273 9.28 -25.29 10.38
N ASN A 274 10.06 -25.91 11.26
CA ASN A 274 9.56 -26.61 12.45
C ASN A 274 9.22 -25.66 13.61
N THR A 275 8.21 -24.81 13.43
CA THR A 275 7.72 -23.89 14.47
C THR A 275 6.20 -23.80 14.46
N LYS A 276 5.62 -23.51 15.63
CA LYS A 276 4.19 -23.22 15.75
C LYS A 276 3.91 -21.92 15.01
N THR A 277 3.36 -22.01 13.79
CA THR A 277 3.09 -20.83 12.96
C THR A 277 1.60 -20.52 12.92
N THR A 278 1.26 -19.25 13.19
CA THR A 278 -0.09 -18.69 13.00
C THR A 278 -0.03 -17.57 11.96
N ILE A 279 -0.86 -17.65 10.94
CA ILE A 279 -0.93 -16.67 9.84
C ILE A 279 -2.31 -16.04 9.86
N ILE A 280 -2.37 -14.71 9.85
CA ILE A 280 -3.61 -13.94 9.88
C ILE A 280 -3.67 -13.12 8.59
N ALA A 281 -4.52 -13.52 7.65
CA ALA A 281 -4.78 -12.78 6.41
C ALA A 281 -5.92 -11.77 6.64
N LEU A 282 -5.64 -10.49 6.43
CA LEU A 282 -6.59 -9.39 6.59
C LEU A 282 -7.04 -8.87 5.22
N PRO A 283 -8.34 -8.55 5.07
CA PRO A 283 -8.88 -7.97 3.86
C PRO A 283 -8.33 -6.55 3.61
N ILE A 284 -8.46 -6.07 2.37
CA ILE A 284 -8.30 -4.65 2.06
C ILE A 284 -9.39 -3.83 2.77
N ASN A 285 -9.00 -2.72 3.43
CA ASN A 285 -9.94 -1.80 4.09
C ASN A 285 -11.00 -1.24 3.13
N GLN A 286 -12.24 -1.06 3.61
CA GLN A 286 -13.34 -0.56 2.77
C GLN A 286 -13.14 0.90 2.34
N GLU A 287 -12.54 1.75 3.19
CA GLU A 287 -12.17 3.12 2.84
C GLU A 287 -11.29 3.20 1.59
N LEU A 288 -10.47 2.17 1.36
CA LEU A 288 -9.61 2.07 0.17
C LEU A 288 -10.36 1.61 -1.08
N MET A 289 -11.44 0.84 -0.91
CA MET A 289 -12.32 0.44 -2.02
C MET A 289 -13.28 1.57 -2.45
N THR A 290 -13.79 2.35 -1.50
CA THR A 290 -14.82 3.40 -1.73
C THR A 290 -14.28 4.63 -2.45
N LEU A 291 -13.04 5.06 -2.16
CA LEU A 291 -12.38 6.20 -2.85
C LEU A 291 -12.31 6.02 -4.38
N LYS A 292 -12.38 4.79 -4.88
CA LYS A 292 -12.29 4.47 -6.32
C LYS A 292 -13.66 4.17 -6.95
N GLN A 293 -14.67 3.84 -6.15
CA GLN A 293 -16.02 3.57 -6.65
C GLN A 293 -16.81 4.87 -6.91
N GLU A 294 -16.54 5.94 -6.16
CA GLU A 294 -17.09 7.27 -6.42
C GLU A 294 -16.57 7.89 -7.74
N SER A 295 -15.33 7.62 -8.13
CA SER A 295 -14.80 8.10 -9.41
C SER A 295 -15.42 7.39 -10.63
N ALA A 296 -15.84 6.13 -10.47
CA ALA A 296 -16.56 5.37 -11.49
C ALA A 296 -18.07 5.70 -11.55
N ALA A 297 -18.70 6.03 -10.41
CA ALA A 297 -20.13 6.36 -10.33
C ALA A 297 -20.42 7.83 -10.68
N SER A 298 -19.54 8.77 -10.33
CA SER A 298 -19.71 10.20 -10.64
C SER A 298 -19.58 10.51 -12.14
N ALA A 299 -18.83 9.69 -12.89
CA ALA A 299 -18.72 9.79 -14.34
C ALA A 299 -20.03 9.48 -15.11
N LYS A 300 -21.03 8.84 -14.48
CA LYS A 300 -22.32 8.52 -15.13
C LYS A 300 -23.44 9.54 -14.87
N SER A 301 -23.25 10.51 -13.97
CA SER A 301 -24.31 11.48 -13.60
C SER A 301 -24.13 12.89 -14.17
N ALA A 302 -22.99 13.19 -14.82
CA ALA A 302 -22.73 14.47 -15.47
C ALA A 302 -23.08 14.52 -16.98
N LEU A 303 -23.87 13.57 -17.50
CA LEU A 303 -24.44 13.62 -18.85
C LEU A 303 -25.82 14.30 -18.83
N GLY A 304 -25.81 15.60 -18.51
CA GLY A 304 -26.93 16.49 -18.80
C GLY A 304 -26.99 16.74 -20.30
N LYS A 305 -28.03 16.23 -20.96
CA LYS A 305 -28.43 16.58 -22.34
C LYS A 305 -28.39 18.10 -22.53
N ARG A 306 -27.50 18.58 -23.40
CA ARG A 306 -27.66 19.85 -24.11
C ARG A 306 -27.39 19.60 -25.59
N ASP A 307 -28.47 19.72 -26.36
CA ASP A 307 -28.49 19.63 -27.79
C ASP A 307 -27.87 20.88 -28.45
N ASN A 308 -27.12 20.58 -29.50
CA ASN A 308 -26.90 21.30 -30.75
C ASN A 308 -26.25 22.69 -30.83
N SER A 309 -25.20 22.68 -31.66
CA SER A 309 -24.80 23.69 -32.64
C SER A 309 -24.20 25.00 -32.14
N ALA A 310 -22.87 25.00 -31.97
CA ALA A 310 -22.00 26.05 -32.51
C ALA A 310 -20.56 25.52 -32.62
N GLN A 311 -19.90 25.85 -33.71
CA GLN A 311 -18.61 25.38 -34.17
C GLN A 311 -17.48 25.55 -33.14
N VAL A 312 -16.76 24.47 -32.84
CA VAL A 312 -15.36 24.52 -32.41
C VAL A 312 -14.59 23.41 -33.13
N ASN A 313 -13.99 23.76 -34.26
CA ASN A 313 -12.79 23.09 -34.74
C ASN A 313 -11.58 23.72 -34.03
N LEU A 314 -10.51 22.94 -33.84
CA LEU A 314 -9.28 23.17 -33.04
C LEU A 314 -9.45 22.91 -31.53
N PHE A 315 -8.98 21.83 -30.92
CA PHE A 315 -7.81 21.01 -31.19
C PHE A 315 -8.17 19.53 -31.22
N LYS A 316 -8.21 18.96 -32.42
CA LYS A 316 -8.07 17.52 -32.62
C LYS A 316 -6.60 17.21 -32.33
N SER A 317 -6.28 16.89 -31.08
CA SER A 317 -4.95 16.39 -30.73
C SER A 317 -4.73 15.11 -31.55
N VAL A 318 -3.76 15.23 -32.44
CA VAL A 318 -3.26 14.19 -33.31
C VAL A 318 -2.72 13.07 -32.42
N GLY A 319 -3.34 11.89 -32.49
CA GLY A 319 -2.70 10.63 -32.10
C GLY A 319 -2.93 10.07 -30.70
N ALA A 320 -4.08 10.27 -30.04
CA ALA A 320 -4.44 9.42 -28.89
C ALA A 320 -4.95 8.06 -29.42
N GLY A 321 -4.01 7.15 -29.71
CA GLY A 321 -4.31 5.77 -30.11
C GLY A 321 -5.17 5.11 -29.05
N CYS A 322 -6.43 4.88 -29.37
CA CYS A 322 -7.33 4.15 -28.51
C CYS A 322 -7.06 2.66 -28.69
N PHE A 323 -6.40 2.04 -27.74
CA PHE A 323 -6.10 0.61 -27.81
C PHE A 323 -7.27 -0.20 -27.23
N LYS A 324 -7.57 -1.34 -27.86
CA LYS A 324 -8.70 -2.21 -27.45
C LYS A 324 -8.37 -3.09 -26.25
N SER A 325 -7.08 -3.35 -26.02
CA SER A 325 -6.59 -4.13 -24.89
C SER A 325 -5.35 -3.45 -24.30
N GLU A 326 -5.04 -3.80 -23.07
CA GLU A 326 -3.89 -3.28 -22.33
C GLU A 326 -2.58 -3.69 -23.00
N GLU A 327 -2.51 -4.93 -23.47
CA GLU A 327 -1.34 -5.51 -24.13
C GLU A 327 -1.05 -4.76 -25.44
N ALA A 328 -2.10 -4.46 -26.21
CA ALA A 328 -1.96 -3.67 -27.43
C ALA A 328 -1.46 -2.24 -27.15
N CYS A 329 -1.84 -1.66 -26.00
CA CYS A 329 -1.34 -0.35 -25.57
C CYS A 329 0.15 -0.43 -25.21
N ILE A 330 0.54 -1.43 -24.42
CA ILE A 330 1.91 -1.60 -23.95
C ILE A 330 2.85 -1.90 -25.13
N ASP A 331 2.48 -2.85 -26.00
CA ASP A 331 3.28 -3.26 -27.16
C ASP A 331 3.46 -2.14 -28.18
N SER A 332 2.44 -1.29 -28.35
CA SER A 332 2.48 -0.20 -29.33
C SER A 332 3.14 1.07 -28.81
N THR A 333 3.31 1.22 -27.50
CA THR A 333 3.82 2.45 -26.86
C THR A 333 5.10 2.24 -26.07
N ASP A 334 5.68 1.04 -26.13
CA ASP A 334 6.82 0.61 -25.30
C ASP A 334 6.60 0.94 -23.82
N SER A 335 5.44 0.49 -23.29
CA SER A 335 4.99 0.82 -21.93
C SER A 335 4.98 2.33 -21.66
N CYS A 336 4.38 3.11 -22.57
CA CYS A 336 4.33 4.57 -22.48
C CYS A 336 5.74 5.19 -22.32
N SER A 337 6.69 4.72 -23.12
CA SER A 337 8.09 5.16 -23.12
C SER A 337 8.75 5.12 -21.73
N SER A 338 8.34 4.19 -20.86
CA SER A 338 8.77 4.07 -19.45
C SER A 338 8.47 5.28 -18.54
N HIS A 339 7.69 6.25 -19.04
CA HIS A 339 7.32 7.48 -18.33
C HIS A 339 5.82 7.54 -17.99
N GLY A 340 5.11 6.41 -18.10
CA GLY A 340 3.68 6.34 -17.84
C GLY A 340 3.15 4.92 -17.75
N VAL A 341 1.84 4.80 -17.60
CA VAL A 341 1.11 3.54 -17.50
C VAL A 341 -0.11 3.55 -18.44
N CYS A 342 -0.41 2.41 -19.06
CA CYS A 342 -1.62 2.25 -19.86
C CYS A 342 -2.82 2.08 -18.92
N LEU A 343 -3.81 2.97 -19.03
CA LEU A 343 -5.04 2.92 -18.24
C LEU A 343 -6.26 2.86 -19.16
N ASN A 344 -7.25 2.07 -18.75
CA ASN A 344 -8.54 1.98 -19.43
C ASN A 344 -9.44 3.15 -18.99
N ASN A 345 -9.72 4.06 -19.93
CA ASN A 345 -10.68 5.13 -19.76
C ASN A 345 -11.91 4.88 -20.64
N GLY A 346 -12.96 4.28 -20.09
CA GLY A 346 -14.24 4.11 -20.77
C GLY A 346 -14.25 3.13 -21.94
N GLY A 347 -13.45 2.05 -21.87
CA GLY A 347 -13.33 1.04 -22.93
C GLY A 347 -12.19 1.32 -23.91
N CYS A 348 -11.29 2.23 -23.55
CA CYS A 348 -10.20 2.70 -24.38
C CYS A 348 -8.91 2.74 -23.56
N TRP A 349 -7.91 1.97 -23.95
CA TRP A 349 -6.61 1.95 -23.29
C TRP A 349 -5.74 3.09 -23.83
N GLN A 350 -5.23 3.93 -22.94
CA GLN A 350 -4.41 5.10 -23.26
C GLN A 350 -3.28 5.27 -22.24
N CYS A 351 -2.16 5.85 -22.67
CA CYS A 351 -1.06 6.17 -21.77
C CYS A 351 -1.39 7.35 -20.87
N VAL A 352 -1.12 7.18 -19.58
CA VAL A 352 -1.18 8.22 -18.56
C VAL A 352 0.23 8.44 -18.02
N CYS A 353 0.73 9.65 -18.21
CA CYS A 353 2.12 10.00 -17.91
C CYS A 353 2.32 10.29 -16.43
N SER A 354 3.43 9.77 -15.89
CA SER A 354 3.85 9.93 -14.50
C SER A 354 5.11 10.78 -14.45
N ALA A 355 5.22 11.64 -13.42
CA ALA A 355 6.42 12.46 -13.26
C ALA A 355 7.61 11.61 -12.81
N THR A 356 8.77 11.78 -13.45
CA THR A 356 10.02 11.12 -13.03
C THR A 356 10.76 12.05 -12.07
N LYS A 357 11.18 11.53 -10.92
CA LYS A 357 12.01 12.25 -9.95
C LYS A 357 13.43 11.72 -10.03
N GLU A 358 14.36 12.55 -10.45
CA GLU A 358 15.79 12.22 -10.46
C GLU A 358 16.53 13.20 -9.55
N ASN A 359 17.05 12.67 -8.43
CA ASN A 359 17.78 13.38 -7.37
C ASN A 359 17.05 14.62 -6.78
N LYS A 360 17.08 15.75 -7.50
CA LYS A 360 16.55 17.06 -7.09
C LYS A 360 15.63 17.72 -8.14
N SER A 361 15.37 17.06 -9.28
CA SER A 361 14.50 17.58 -10.34
C SER A 361 13.29 16.66 -10.54
N THR A 362 12.10 17.25 -10.67
CA THR A 362 10.88 16.52 -11.05
C THR A 362 10.56 16.89 -12.50
N THR A 363 10.67 15.92 -13.40
CA THR A 363 10.35 16.08 -14.82
C THR A 363 8.94 15.56 -15.07
N HIS A 364 8.07 16.42 -15.59
CA HIS A 364 6.73 16.05 -16.01
C HIS A 364 6.74 15.64 -17.48
N TRP A 365 5.99 14.60 -17.83
CA TRP A 365 5.93 14.04 -19.18
C TRP A 365 4.53 14.21 -19.77
N THR A 366 4.45 14.34 -21.09
CA THR A 366 3.24 14.57 -21.88
C THR A 366 3.37 13.95 -23.27
N GLY A 367 2.27 13.88 -24.02
CA GLY A 367 2.20 13.21 -25.32
C GLY A 367 1.45 11.87 -25.27
N SER A 368 1.10 11.34 -26.44
CA SER A 368 0.26 10.13 -26.58
C SER A 368 0.87 8.85 -26.00
N SER A 369 2.20 8.82 -25.91
CA SER A 369 2.99 7.74 -25.31
C SER A 369 3.94 8.27 -24.23
N CYS A 370 3.71 9.47 -23.69
CA CYS A 370 4.60 10.12 -22.72
C CYS A 370 6.02 10.42 -23.23
N GLU A 371 6.15 10.65 -24.54
CA GLU A 371 7.43 10.86 -25.23
C GLU A 371 8.02 12.28 -25.03
N LYS A 372 7.21 13.26 -24.59
CA LYS A 372 7.63 14.68 -24.51
C LYS A 372 7.70 15.15 -23.08
N ILE A 373 8.66 16.02 -22.78
CA ILE A 373 8.72 16.72 -21.50
C ILE A 373 7.71 17.88 -21.51
N ASP A 374 6.97 18.03 -20.42
CA ASP A 374 5.98 19.09 -20.25
C ASP A 374 6.63 20.38 -19.69
N TYR A 375 6.87 21.34 -20.58
CA TYR A 375 7.38 22.69 -20.24
C TYR A 375 6.26 23.72 -19.98
N SER A 376 4.99 23.32 -19.99
CA SER A 376 3.86 24.26 -19.97
C SER A 376 3.81 25.11 -18.69
N SER A 377 4.14 24.51 -17.54
CA SER A 377 4.13 25.19 -16.25
C SER A 377 5.22 26.26 -16.14
N GLN A 378 6.44 25.94 -16.61
CA GLN A 378 7.59 26.85 -16.61
C GLN A 378 7.39 28.00 -17.59
N PHE A 379 6.87 27.70 -18.79
CA PHE A 379 6.55 28.73 -19.78
C PHE A 379 5.47 29.70 -19.28
N ASN A 380 4.40 29.19 -18.68
CA ASN A 380 3.33 30.05 -18.15
C ASN A 380 3.85 30.98 -17.05
N LEU A 381 4.67 30.47 -16.14
CA LEU A 381 5.25 31.28 -15.07
C LEU A 381 6.15 32.39 -15.64
N LEU A 382 7.01 32.09 -16.60
CA LEU A 382 7.89 33.06 -17.26
C LEU A 382 7.12 34.07 -18.10
N PHE A 383 6.07 33.64 -18.80
CA PHE A 383 5.24 34.50 -19.65
C PHE A 383 4.51 35.56 -18.82
N TRP A 384 3.80 35.16 -17.75
CA TRP A 384 3.06 36.09 -16.92
C TRP A 384 3.96 37.00 -16.09
N THR A 385 5.06 36.48 -15.54
CA THR A 385 6.02 37.33 -14.82
C THR A 385 6.66 38.36 -15.73
N THR A 386 7.02 38.00 -16.96
CA THR A 386 7.54 38.96 -17.95
C THR A 386 6.50 40.01 -18.30
N LEU A 387 5.23 39.63 -18.49
CA LEU A 387 4.14 40.56 -18.78
C LEU A 387 3.94 41.58 -17.64
N VAL A 388 3.93 41.11 -16.39
CA VAL A 388 3.78 41.95 -15.20
C VAL A 388 4.98 42.91 -15.07
N LEU A 389 6.20 42.41 -15.28
CA LEU A 389 7.41 43.24 -15.24
C LEU A 389 7.37 44.34 -16.31
N PHE A 390 6.93 44.02 -17.53
CA PHE A 390 6.76 44.99 -18.60
C PHE A 390 5.74 46.07 -18.24
N ALA A 391 4.59 45.68 -17.69
CA ALA A 391 3.57 46.63 -17.24
C ALA A 391 4.11 47.56 -16.14
N ALA A 392 4.91 47.03 -15.21
CA ALA A 392 5.54 47.82 -14.16
C ALA A 392 6.52 48.87 -14.73
N ILE A 393 7.34 48.49 -15.72
CA ILE A 393 8.26 49.41 -16.40
C ILE A 393 7.49 50.53 -17.10
N ILE A 394 6.44 50.20 -17.86
CA ILE A 394 5.60 51.19 -18.56
C ILE A 394 4.94 52.14 -17.55
N SER A 395 4.43 51.62 -16.43
CA SER A 395 3.86 52.42 -15.36
C SER A 395 4.90 53.35 -14.73
N GLY A 396 6.12 52.86 -14.49
CA GLY A 396 7.23 53.67 -13.96
C GLY A 396 7.61 54.81 -14.89
N VAL A 397 7.74 54.54 -16.19
CA VAL A 397 8.03 55.56 -17.21
C VAL A 397 6.89 56.59 -17.29
N LYS A 398 5.62 56.14 -17.23
CA LYS A 398 4.47 57.04 -17.23
C LYS A 398 4.44 57.96 -16.01
N LEU A 399 4.81 57.46 -14.84
CA LEU A 399 4.89 58.26 -13.61
C LEU A 399 6.03 59.29 -13.68
N MET A 400 7.21 58.88 -14.16
CA MET A 400 8.34 59.78 -14.35
C MET A 400 8.05 60.88 -15.40
N TYR A 401 7.34 60.53 -16.47
CA TYR A 401 6.88 61.50 -17.47
C TYR A 401 5.76 62.42 -16.97
N GLY A 402 4.92 61.92 -16.05
CA GLY A 402 3.91 62.71 -15.35
C GLY A 402 4.52 63.80 -14.47
N CYS A 403 5.51 63.45 -13.64
CA CYS A 403 6.23 64.43 -12.83
C CYS A 403 7.03 65.45 -13.68
N GLY A 404 7.45 65.09 -14.89
CA GLY A 404 8.11 66.01 -15.82
C GLY A 404 7.18 67.03 -16.49
N LYS A 405 5.85 66.90 -16.33
CA LYS A 405 4.83 67.80 -16.90
C LYS A 405 4.12 68.67 -15.86
N GLU A 406 4.47 68.53 -14.59
CA GLU A 406 4.04 69.50 -13.59
C GLU A 406 4.87 70.78 -13.78
N ASP A 407 4.19 71.85 -14.21
CA ASP A 407 4.76 73.19 -14.21
C ASP A 407 5.29 73.47 -12.81
N LEU A 408 6.58 73.83 -12.71
CA LEU A 408 7.21 74.20 -11.45
C LEU A 408 6.26 75.16 -10.71
N PRO A 409 5.77 74.81 -9.50
CA PRO A 409 4.97 75.75 -8.73
C PRO A 409 5.77 77.04 -8.64
N GLY A 410 5.12 78.18 -8.93
CA GLY A 410 5.69 79.50 -9.17
C GLY A 410 6.40 80.13 -7.97
N VAL A 411 7.09 79.35 -7.15
CA VAL A 411 7.91 79.80 -6.02
C VAL A 411 9.26 80.37 -6.48
N LEU A 412 9.63 80.20 -7.75
CA LEU A 412 10.67 81.02 -8.41
C LEU A 412 10.11 82.35 -8.98
N LEU A 413 8.78 82.49 -9.11
CA LEU A 413 8.11 83.74 -9.52
C LEU A 413 7.70 84.62 -8.32
N ALA A 414 7.71 84.08 -7.10
CA ALA A 414 7.48 84.82 -5.85
C ALA A 414 8.75 85.48 -5.27
N ALA A 415 9.93 85.27 -5.89
CA ALA A 415 11.18 85.93 -5.52
C ALA A 415 11.23 87.43 -5.92
N THR A 416 10.18 87.94 -6.55
CA THR A 416 10.05 89.37 -6.79
C THR A 416 8.64 89.82 -6.42
N ILE A 417 8.57 90.84 -5.55
CA ILE A 417 7.39 91.67 -5.23
C ILE A 417 6.62 91.25 -3.97
N GLN A 418 7.08 91.69 -2.80
CA GLN A 418 6.51 92.78 -1.97
C GLN A 418 7.58 93.09 -0.90
N THR A 419 7.98 94.35 -0.62
CA THR A 419 7.11 95.34 0.02
C THR A 419 7.43 96.77 -0.40
N LYS A 420 6.37 97.48 -0.78
CA LYS A 420 6.30 98.91 -1.05
C LYS A 420 6.09 99.69 0.27
N LYS A 421 6.86 100.78 0.44
CA LYS A 421 6.58 102.07 1.12
C LYS A 421 6.52 102.20 2.65
N SER A 422 7.39 103.06 3.21
CA SER A 422 7.08 104.47 3.56
C SER A 422 7.75 104.92 4.86
N THR A 423 8.81 105.73 4.76
CA THR A 423 8.90 107.03 5.43
C THR A 423 9.63 107.97 4.49
#